data_AF-A0A2P2GHK6-F1
#
_entry.id   AF-A0A2P2GHK6-F1
#
_cell.length_a   1.000
_cell.length_b   1.000
_cell.length_c   1.000
_cell.angle_alpha   90.00
_cell.angle_beta   90.00
_cell.angle_gamma   90.00
#
_symmetry.space_group_name_H-M   'P 1'
#
loop_
_entity.id
_entity.type
_entity.pdbx_description
1 polymer ?
#
loop_
_entity_poly.entity_id
_entity_poly.type
_entity_poly.pdbx_seq_one_letter_code
_entity_poly.pdbx_strand_id
1 'polypeptide(L)'
;MRHAPPRRTLPALAATTLLAGGLLLGQAATAPTARADGRTVVCDVPGMRQESHALRAKAARLDELGARTEANGARAEADALDRRIQSCVDAEENNARPFPR
;
A
#
# COMPACT_ATOMS: atom_id res chain seq x y z
N MET A 1 -30.91 -15.54 -55.97
CA MET A 1 -30.04 -14.61 -55.23
C MET A 1 -30.80 -14.07 -54.02
N ARG A 2 -30.41 -14.46 -52.80
CA ARG A 2 -30.80 -13.82 -51.53
C ARG A 2 -29.61 -13.90 -50.56
N HIS A 3 -29.45 -12.83 -49.79
CA HIS A 3 -28.26 -12.34 -49.09
C HIS A 3 -27.73 -13.22 -47.92
N ALA A 4 -26.47 -12.97 -47.56
CA ALA A 4 -25.64 -13.64 -46.55
C ALA A 4 -25.82 -13.08 -45.10
N PRO A 5 -24.94 -13.39 -44.11
CA PRO A 5 -25.17 -14.22 -42.91
C PRO A 5 -25.29 -13.38 -41.60
N PRO A 6 -25.50 -13.94 -40.37
CA PRO A 6 -24.42 -14.55 -39.57
C PRO A 6 -24.85 -15.72 -38.65
N ARG A 7 -24.06 -16.80 -38.57
CA ARG A 7 -24.20 -17.80 -37.49
C ARG A 7 -23.40 -17.34 -36.28
N ARG A 8 -24.15 -17.08 -35.21
CA ARG A 8 -23.73 -16.60 -33.90
C ARG A 8 -23.27 -17.82 -33.09
N THR A 9 -22.00 -17.85 -32.67
CA THR A 9 -21.51 -18.84 -31.69
C THR A 9 -20.70 -18.11 -30.62
N LEU A 10 -21.32 -17.96 -29.46
CA LEU A 10 -20.69 -17.54 -28.21
C LEU A 10 -20.45 -18.80 -27.37
N PRO A 11 -19.19 -19.21 -27.11
CA PRO A 11 -18.87 -20.02 -25.94
C PRO A 11 -18.35 -19.09 -24.84
N ALA A 12 -19.09 -19.11 -23.73
CA ALA A 12 -18.81 -18.40 -22.49
C ALA A 12 -17.45 -18.79 -21.91
N LEU A 13 -16.56 -17.81 -21.75
CA LEU A 13 -15.44 -17.92 -20.83
C LEU A 13 -15.92 -17.40 -19.47
N ALA A 14 -16.59 -18.28 -18.74
CA ALA A 14 -16.84 -18.11 -17.32
C ALA A 14 -15.58 -18.58 -16.57
N ALA A 15 -14.74 -17.64 -16.17
CA ALA A 15 -13.74 -17.86 -15.13
C ALA A 15 -13.93 -16.76 -14.09
N THR A 16 -14.83 -17.03 -13.15
CA THR A 16 -15.06 -16.24 -11.94
C THR A 16 -13.84 -16.39 -11.04
N THR A 17 -12.87 -15.48 -11.13
CA THR A 17 -11.87 -15.34 -10.07
C THR A 17 -12.54 -14.63 -8.89
N LEU A 18 -12.58 -15.34 -7.78
CA LEU A 18 -13.16 -14.92 -6.51
C LEU A 18 -12.61 -13.55 -6.09
N LEU A 19 -13.54 -12.64 -5.77
CA LEU A 19 -13.24 -11.39 -5.09
C LEU A 19 -12.56 -11.68 -3.74
N ALA A 20 -11.24 -11.58 -3.71
CA ALA A 20 -10.48 -11.32 -2.49
C ALA A 20 -10.07 -9.83 -2.52
N GLY A 21 -11.01 -8.98 -2.12
CA GLY A 21 -10.83 -7.52 -2.11
C GLY A 21 -12.16 -6.83 -2.32
N GLY A 22 -12.93 -6.70 -1.23
CA GLY A 22 -14.25 -6.09 -1.24
C GLY A 22 -14.25 -4.70 -1.87
N LEU A 23 -14.83 -4.59 -3.05
CA LEU A 23 -15.25 -3.34 -3.68
C LEU A 23 -16.77 -3.26 -3.51
N LEU A 24 -17.20 -2.81 -2.33
CA LEU A 24 -18.53 -2.25 -2.13
C LEU A 24 -18.37 -0.76 -1.82
N LEU A 25 -19.14 0.01 -2.56
CA LEU A 25 -19.03 1.44 -2.78
C LEU A 25 -19.16 2.26 -1.48
N GLY A 26 -18.25 3.23 -1.34
CA GLY A 26 -18.35 4.31 -0.38
C GLY A 26 -17.21 5.28 -0.58
N GLN A 27 -17.43 6.31 -1.39
CA GLN A 27 -16.56 7.47 -1.54
C GLN A 27 -15.95 7.96 -0.20
N ALA A 28 -14.68 7.67 0.05
CA ALA A 28 -13.86 8.40 1.01
C ALA A 28 -12.37 8.11 0.78
N ALA A 29 -11.60 9.19 0.60
CA ALA A 29 -10.15 9.27 0.64
C ALA A 29 -9.38 8.49 -0.44
N THR A 30 -9.06 9.21 -1.52
CA THR A 30 -7.79 9.09 -2.22
C THR A 30 -6.63 9.18 -1.22
N ALA A 31 -6.25 8.05 -0.61
CA ALA A 31 -4.94 7.91 -0.03
C ALA A 31 -3.93 7.97 -1.19
N PRO A 32 -2.87 8.80 -1.13
CA PRO A 32 -1.86 8.80 -2.17
C PRO A 32 -1.29 7.39 -2.23
N THR A 33 -1.41 6.75 -3.39
CA THR A 33 -0.67 5.54 -3.70
C THR A 33 0.80 5.92 -3.63
N ALA A 34 1.49 5.46 -2.57
CA ALA A 34 2.93 5.57 -2.45
C ALA A 34 3.52 4.90 -3.70
N ARG A 35 3.90 5.72 -4.68
CA ARG A 35 4.66 5.27 -5.84
C ARG A 35 5.99 4.76 -5.29
N ALA A 36 6.15 3.45 -5.28
CA ALA A 36 7.45 2.82 -5.15
C ALA A 36 8.23 3.10 -6.44
N ASP A 37 8.71 4.33 -6.58
CA ASP A 37 9.67 4.72 -7.59
C ASP A 37 10.96 3.94 -7.33
N GLY A 38 11.39 3.16 -8.32
CA GLY A 38 12.59 2.32 -8.31
C GLY A 38 13.89 3.13 -8.28
N ARG A 39 14.01 4.06 -7.35
CA ARG A 39 15.27 4.70 -6.97
C ARG A 39 15.91 3.82 -5.91
N THR A 40 17.22 3.61 -6.02
CA THR A 40 18.10 3.11 -4.97
C THR A 40 17.51 3.50 -3.62
N VAL A 41 17.16 2.54 -2.77
CA VAL A 41 16.51 2.79 -1.48
C VAL A 41 17.53 3.50 -0.60
N VAL A 42 17.73 4.80 -0.85
CA VAL A 42 18.39 5.70 0.06
C VAL A 42 17.41 5.83 1.20
N CYS A 43 17.84 5.39 2.37
CA CYS A 43 17.11 5.53 3.61
C CYS A 43 16.96 7.02 3.95
N ASP A 44 15.94 7.68 3.38
CA ASP A 44 15.53 9.03 3.78
C ASP A 44 14.77 8.93 5.10
N VAL A 45 15.51 8.68 6.19
CA VAL A 45 14.95 8.54 7.54
C VAL A 45 14.07 9.73 7.94
N PRO A 46 14.46 11.00 7.69
CA PRO A 46 13.59 12.15 7.95
C PRO A 46 12.26 12.09 7.20
N GLY A 47 12.27 11.83 5.89
CA GLY A 47 11.05 11.70 5.07
C GLY A 47 10.17 10.55 5.53
N MET A 48 10.77 9.39 5.80
CA MET A 48 10.05 8.21 6.30
C MET A 48 9.41 8.46 7.67
N ARG A 49 10.09 9.17 8.58
CA ARG A 49 9.50 9.55 9.88
C ARG A 49 8.29 10.46 9.69
N GLN A 50 8.40 11.44 8.79
CA GLN A 50 7.29 12.34 8.49
C GLN A 50 6.07 11.57 7.94
N GLU A 51 6.29 10.62 7.04
CA GLU A 51 5.24 9.77 6.49
C GLU A 51 4.62 8.85 7.57
N SER A 52 5.42 8.27 8.46
CA SER A 52 4.93 7.47 9.62
C SER A 52 4.03 8.31 10.53
N HIS A 53 4.44 9.55 10.83
CA HIS A 53 3.62 10.48 11.60
C HIS A 53 2.30 10.83 10.88
N ALA A 54 2.33 11.03 9.56
CA ALA A 54 1.13 11.30 8.77
C ALA A 54 0.15 10.11 8.79
N LEU A 55 0.66 8.87 8.67
CA LEU A 55 -0.14 7.65 8.75
C LEU A 55 -0.77 7.46 10.14
N ARG A 56 -0.02 7.76 11.22
CA ARG A 56 -0.56 7.75 12.58
C ARG A 56 -1.63 8.81 12.80
N ALA A 57 -1.44 10.02 12.27
CA ALA A 57 -2.45 11.07 12.32
C ALA A 57 -3.70 10.68 11.53
N LYS A 58 -3.54 10.03 10.37
CA LYS A 58 -4.65 9.47 9.59
C LYS A 58 -5.40 8.40 10.39
N ALA A 59 -4.69 7.49 11.06
CA ALA A 59 -5.31 6.47 11.91
C ALA A 59 -6.11 7.07 13.05
N ALA A 60 -5.59 8.12 13.72
CA ALA A 60 -6.32 8.82 14.78
C ALA A 60 -7.63 9.44 14.27
N ARG A 61 -7.59 10.12 13.11
CA ARG A 61 -8.79 10.67 12.47
C ARG A 61 -9.80 9.58 12.10
N LEU A 62 -9.34 8.44 11.58
CA LEU A 62 -10.22 7.32 11.23
C LEU A 62 -10.87 6.71 12.48
N ASP A 63 -10.13 6.64 13.60
CA ASP A 63 -10.65 6.20 14.88
C ASP A 63 -11.74 7.14 15.43
N GLU A 64 -11.54 8.46 15.33
CA GLU A 64 -12.52 9.48 15.70
C GLU A 64 -13.82 9.36 14.87
N LEU A 65 -13.69 8.97 13.60
CA LEU A 65 -14.81 8.73 12.68
C LEU A 65 -15.45 7.34 12.87
N GLY A 66 -14.92 6.49 13.75
CA GLY A 66 -15.41 5.12 13.98
C GLY A 66 -14.95 4.09 12.95
N ALA A 67 -14.09 4.47 11.99
CA ALA A 67 -13.52 3.62 10.94
C ALA A 67 -12.33 2.80 11.48
N ARG A 68 -12.60 1.87 12.40
CA ARG A 68 -11.57 1.13 13.15
C ARG A 68 -10.70 0.23 12.29
N THR A 69 -11.26 -0.41 11.27
CA THR A 69 -10.52 -1.32 10.38
C THR A 69 -9.49 -0.54 9.56
N GLU A 70 -9.90 0.60 9.02
CA GLU A 70 -9.06 1.51 8.25
C GLU A 70 -8.01 2.16 9.13
N ALA A 71 -8.37 2.55 10.36
CA ALA A 71 -7.42 3.04 11.34
C ALA A 71 -6.33 2.01 11.66
N ASN A 72 -6.71 0.73 11.81
CA ASN A 72 -5.76 -0.36 12.03
C ASN A 72 -4.87 -0.61 10.81
N GLY A 73 -5.39 -0.48 9.59
CA GLY A 73 -4.60 -0.52 8.37
C GLY A 73 -3.53 0.59 8.34
N ALA A 74 -3.94 1.83 8.60
CA ALA A 74 -3.01 2.97 8.64
C ALA A 74 -1.95 2.84 9.75
N ARG A 75 -2.30 2.25 10.90
CA ARG A 75 -1.32 1.90 11.96
C ARG A 75 -0.32 0.86 11.48
N ALA A 76 -0.80 -0.21 10.85
CA ALA A 76 0.06 -1.27 10.35
C ALA A 76 1.05 -0.76 9.28
N GLU A 77 0.61 0.16 8.42
CA GLU A 77 1.47 0.85 7.45
C GLU A 77 2.54 1.70 8.17
N ALA A 78 2.16 2.48 9.18
CA ALA A 78 3.10 3.27 9.98
C ALA A 78 4.14 2.36 10.67
N ASP A 79 3.70 1.25 11.26
CA ASP A 79 4.59 0.31 11.96
C ASP A 79 5.55 -0.39 10.98
N ALA A 80 5.10 -0.70 9.76
CA ALA A 80 5.97 -1.23 8.72
C ALA A 80 7.04 -0.21 8.32
N LEU A 81 6.68 1.07 8.24
CA LEU A 81 7.63 2.14 7.93
C LEU A 81 8.63 2.36 9.07
N ASP A 82 8.17 2.31 10.33
CA ASP A 82 9.03 2.39 11.51
C ASP A 82 10.06 1.25 11.56
N ARG A 83 9.65 0.02 11.23
CA ARG A 83 10.59 -1.10 11.10
C ARG A 83 11.64 -0.87 10.02
N ARG A 84 11.25 -0.26 8.89
CA ARG A 84 12.21 0.09 7.82
C ARG A 84 13.16 1.19 8.28
N ILE A 85 12.67 2.19 9.01
CA ILE A 85 13.51 3.25 9.60
C ILE A 85 14.55 2.64 10.56
N GLN A 86 14.13 1.71 11.43
CA GLN A 86 15.06 1.02 12.33
C GLN A 86 16.12 0.25 11.55
N SER A 87 15.71 -0.53 10.54
CA SER A 87 16.67 -1.27 9.71
C SER A 87 17.68 -0.35 9.00
N CYS A 88 17.24 0.84 8.59
CA CYS A 88 18.12 1.85 8.01
C CYS A 88 19.15 2.39 9.02
N VAL A 89 18.71 2.73 10.23
CA VAL A 89 19.58 3.22 11.30
C VAL A 89 20.57 2.13 11.71
N ASP A 90 20.10 0.90 11.93
CA ASP A 90 20.95 -0.23 12.29
C ASP A 90 21.98 -0.52 11.20
N ALA A 91 21.59 -0.43 9.92
CA ALA A 91 22.51 -0.61 8.81
C ALA A 91 23.57 0.49 8.76
N GLU A 92 23.21 1.76 9.00
CA GLU A 92 24.19 2.85 9.10
C GLU A 92 25.15 2.65 10.28
N GLU A 93 24.66 2.28 11.46
CA GLU A 93 25.51 2.03 12.64
C GLU A 93 26.47 0.85 12.44
N ASN A 94 26.01 -0.22 11.79
CA ASN A 94 26.85 -1.39 11.49
C ASN A 94 27.87 -1.09 10.39
N ASN A 95 27.51 -0.32 9.35
CA ASN A 95 28.47 0.09 8.31
C ASN A 95 29.47 1.13 8.82
N ALA A 96 29.10 1.97 9.80
CA ALA A 96 29.99 2.95 10.42
C ALA A 96 31.06 2.33 11.35
N ARG A 97 30.98 1.03 11.65
CA ARG A 97 31.97 0.30 12.47
C ARG A 97 32.82 -0.62 11.59
N PRO A 98 33.88 -0.11 10.92
CA PRO A 98 34.74 -0.94 10.08
C PRO A 98 35.64 -1.91 10.87
N PHE A 99 35.83 -1.74 12.20
CA PHE A 99 36.65 -2.65 13.01
C PHE A 99 36.09 -2.87 14.42
N PRO A 100 36.02 -4.12 14.92
CA PRO A 100 35.81 -4.38 16.34
C PRO A 100 37.02 -3.91 17.14
N ARG A 101 36.79 -3.27 18.30
CA ARG A 101 37.84 -2.91 19.26
C ARG A 101 38.09 -4.06 20.22
#